data_AF-A0A6P4IBK3-F1
#
_entry.id   AF-A0A6P4IBK3-F1
#
_cell.length_a   1.000
_cell.length_b   1.000
_cell.length_c   1.000
_cell.angle_alpha   90.00
_cell.angle_beta   90.00
_cell.angle_gamma   90.00
#
_symmetry.space_group_name_H-M   'P 1'
#
loop_
_entity.id
_entity.type
_entity.pdbx_description
1 polymer ?
#
loop_
_entity_poly.entity_id
_entity_poly.type
_entity_poly.pdbx_seq_one_letter_code
_entity_poly.pdbx_strand_id
1 'polypeptide(L)'
;MLIVTKHFLLFGLICCLLVSKTLSDISLNNYGDPAYPGRCVIDVGSTVVLLNYGERYRLKSLPCTYIFCSGDGYGLLYTCEKKSPPYGCRFAEYLKWDNVYPECCERKVVCD
;
A
#
# COMPACT_ATOMS: atom_id res chain seq x y z
N MET A 1 2.44 26.23 35.33
CA MET A 1 3.26 25.65 34.24
C MET A 1 2.79 24.25 33.79
N LEU A 2 2.41 23.34 34.70
CA LEU A 2 1.94 21.97 34.36
C LEU A 2 0.66 21.88 33.49
N ILE A 3 -0.26 22.84 33.59
CA ILE A 3 -1.53 22.82 32.85
C ILE A 3 -1.30 23.05 31.33
N VAL A 4 -0.38 23.96 30.99
CA VAL A 4 -0.06 24.30 29.59
C VAL A 4 0.57 23.11 28.87
N THR A 5 1.46 22.38 29.54
CA THR A 5 2.13 21.20 28.98
C THR A 5 1.14 20.06 28.68
N LYS A 6 0.14 19.85 29.55
CA LYS A 6 -0.86 18.79 29.37
C LYS A 6 -1.80 19.09 28.19
N HIS A 7 -2.21 20.34 28.00
CA HIS A 7 -3.02 20.74 26.85
C HIS A 7 -2.24 20.76 25.53
N PHE A 8 -0.96 21.13 25.56
CA PHE A 8 -0.09 21.06 24.38
C PHE A 8 0.13 19.60 23.92
N LEU A 9 0.35 18.69 24.88
CA LEU A 9 0.46 17.25 24.59
C LEU A 9 -0.86 16.69 24.05
N LEU A 10 -1.99 17.08 24.63
CA LEU A 10 -3.31 16.64 24.16
C LEU A 10 -3.63 17.17 22.75
N PHE A 11 -3.33 18.43 22.48
CA PHE A 11 -3.50 19.05 21.17
C PHE A 11 -2.59 18.41 20.12
N GLY A 12 -1.32 18.14 20.45
CA GLY A 12 -0.40 17.41 19.59
C GLY A 12 -0.90 15.99 19.26
N LEU A 13 -1.42 15.27 20.25
CA LEU A 13 -2.00 13.94 20.05
C LEU A 13 -3.23 13.97 19.12
N ILE A 14 -4.12 14.95 19.31
CA ILE A 14 -5.31 15.15 18.46
C ILE A 14 -4.90 15.51 17.02
N CYS A 15 -3.90 16.37 16.83
CA CYS A 15 -3.38 16.71 15.50
C CYS A 15 -2.76 15.49 14.79
N CYS A 16 -2.04 14.61 15.50
CA CYS A 16 -1.52 13.37 14.92
C CYS A 16 -2.62 12.41 14.46
N LEU A 17 -3.76 12.38 15.15
CA LEU A 17 -4.93 11.57 14.75
C LEU A 17 -5.68 12.12 13.54
N LEU A 18 -5.50 13.41 13.22
CA LEU A 18 -6.09 14.09 12.05
C LEU A 18 -5.22 13.94 10.79
N VAL A 19 -4.00 13.44 10.90
CA VAL A 19 -3.17 13.13 9.72
C VAL A 19 -3.84 11.99 8.95
N SER A 20 -4.11 12.26 7.67
CA SER A 20 -4.95 11.47 6.77
C SER A 20 -4.69 9.97 6.90
N LYS A 21 -5.75 9.20 7.19
CA LYS A 21 -5.68 7.74 7.17
C LYS A 21 -5.43 7.28 5.74
N THR A 22 -4.22 6.84 5.44
CA THR A 22 -3.91 6.21 4.15
C THR A 22 -4.27 4.73 4.26
N LEU A 23 -5.54 4.39 4.00
CA LEU A 23 -6.03 3.01 4.08
C LEU A 23 -5.59 2.21 2.85
N SER A 24 -4.83 1.13 3.10
CA SER A 24 -4.43 0.16 2.09
C SER A 24 -5.11 -1.16 2.40
N ASP A 25 -5.44 -1.92 1.37
CA ASP A 25 -5.82 -3.32 1.55
C ASP A 25 -4.56 -4.19 1.50
N ILE A 26 -4.40 -5.07 2.49
CA ILE A 26 -3.18 -5.84 2.73
C ILE A 26 -3.54 -7.32 2.81
N SER A 27 -2.86 -8.15 2.01
CA SER A 27 -2.93 -9.60 2.13
C SER A 27 -1.55 -10.21 2.38
N LEU A 28 -1.50 -11.23 3.23
CA LEU A 28 -0.31 -12.06 3.43
C LEU A 28 -0.33 -13.22 2.43
N ASN A 29 0.75 -13.39 1.69
CA ASN A 29 0.87 -14.37 0.63
C ASN A 29 2.21 -15.12 0.75
N ASN A 30 2.23 -16.37 0.28
CA ASN A 30 3.45 -17.15 0.15
C ASN A 30 4.00 -16.96 -1.28
N TYR A 31 5.21 -16.43 -1.35
CA TYR A 31 6.03 -16.22 -2.56
C TYR A 31 7.33 -17.04 -2.50
N GLY A 32 7.40 -18.03 -1.62
CA GLY A 32 8.59 -18.85 -1.44
C GLY A 32 8.81 -19.82 -2.60
N ASP A 33 10.07 -20.03 -2.93
CA ASP A 33 10.49 -21.04 -3.90
C ASP A 33 11.62 -21.88 -3.26
N PRO A 34 11.56 -23.23 -3.31
CA PRO A 34 12.61 -24.10 -2.78
C PRO A 34 14.01 -23.84 -3.35
N ALA A 35 14.12 -23.31 -4.58
CA ALA A 35 15.39 -22.94 -5.19
C ALA A 35 16.00 -21.67 -4.58
N TYR A 36 15.20 -20.86 -3.88
CA TYR A 36 15.62 -19.61 -3.24
C TYR A 36 15.14 -19.53 -1.78
N PRO A 37 15.67 -20.38 -0.87
CA PRO A 37 15.22 -20.44 0.51
C PRO A 37 15.27 -19.07 1.22
N GLY A 38 14.21 -18.75 1.96
CA GLY A 38 14.11 -17.52 2.76
C GLY A 38 13.78 -16.25 1.97
N ARG A 39 13.67 -16.32 0.63
CA ARG A 39 13.39 -15.17 -0.25
C ARG A 39 11.98 -15.22 -0.80
N CYS A 40 11.44 -14.04 -1.12
CA CYS A 40 10.23 -13.92 -1.91
C CYS A 40 10.59 -13.87 -3.40
N VAL A 41 9.98 -14.73 -4.19
CA VAL A 41 10.21 -14.89 -5.63
C VAL A 41 8.99 -14.38 -6.38
N ILE A 42 9.17 -13.27 -7.09
CA ILE A 42 8.09 -12.61 -7.82
C ILE A 42 8.30 -12.82 -9.32
N ASP A 43 7.44 -13.61 -9.93
CA ASP A 43 7.38 -13.76 -11.38
C ASP A 43 6.64 -12.56 -11.99
N VAL A 44 7.34 -11.81 -12.84
CA VAL A 44 6.78 -10.67 -13.59
C VAL A 44 6.77 -10.93 -15.10
N GLY A 45 6.67 -12.19 -15.50
CA GLY A 45 6.52 -12.66 -16.88
C GLY A 45 7.87 -12.93 -17.54
N SER A 46 8.59 -11.89 -17.97
CA SER A 46 9.87 -12.05 -18.67
C SER A 46 11.08 -12.15 -17.75
N THR A 47 10.91 -11.84 -16.46
CA THR A 47 11.98 -11.85 -15.47
C THR A 47 11.43 -12.30 -14.12
N VAL A 48 12.33 -12.80 -13.27
CA VAL A 48 12.05 -13.16 -11.89
C VAL A 48 12.76 -12.16 -10.98
N VAL A 49 12.02 -11.60 -10.02
CA VAL A 49 12.56 -10.70 -9.02
C VAL A 49 12.67 -11.44 -7.69
N LEU A 50 13.89 -11.45 -7.14
CA LEU A 50 14.17 -12.06 -5.84
C LEU A 50 14.26 -10.96 -4.79
N LEU A 51 13.40 -11.02 -3.77
CA LEU A 51 13.41 -10.08 -2.64
C LEU A 51 13.94 -10.77 -1.38
N ASN A 52 14.86 -10.09 -0.71
CA ASN A 52 15.30 -10.40 0.64
C ASN A 52 14.31 -9.82 1.67
N TYR A 53 14.47 -10.24 2.92
CA TYR A 53 13.74 -9.67 4.05
C TYR A 53 13.82 -8.13 4.07
N GLY A 54 12.67 -7.48 4.19
CA GLY A 54 12.55 -6.03 4.24
C GLY A 54 12.59 -5.33 2.88
N GLU A 55 12.87 -6.05 1.79
CA GLU A 55 12.81 -5.48 0.44
C GLU A 55 11.38 -5.43 -0.08
N ARG A 56 11.12 -4.47 -0.96
CA ARG A 56 9.83 -4.29 -1.60
C ARG A 56 9.96 -4.18 -3.11
N TYR A 57 8.94 -4.64 -3.82
CA TYR A 57 8.85 -4.54 -5.27
C TYR A 57 7.51 -3.94 -5.69
N ARG A 58 7.53 -3.00 -6.63
CA ARG A 58 6.32 -2.45 -7.25
C ARG A 58 5.95 -3.28 -8.47
N LEU A 59 4.76 -3.85 -8.47
CA LEU A 59 4.22 -4.52 -9.65
C LEU A 59 3.84 -3.45 -10.68
N LYS A 60 4.62 -3.30 -11.74
CA LYS A 60 4.34 -2.32 -12.81
C LYS A 60 3.14 -2.69 -13.69
N SER A 61 2.77 -3.96 -13.70
CA SER A 61 1.59 -4.48 -14.40
C SER A 61 0.26 -4.19 -13.69
N LEU A 62 0.30 -3.80 -12.41
CA LEU A 62 -0.89 -3.52 -11.61
C LEU A 62 -0.86 -2.09 -11.04
N PRO A 63 -2.02 -1.42 -10.93
CA PRO A 63 -2.06 -0.06 -10.39
C PRO A 63 -1.68 -0.06 -8.92
N CYS A 64 -0.73 0.80 -8.54
CA CYS A 64 -0.43 1.13 -7.15
C CYS A 64 -0.26 -0.10 -6.23
N THR A 65 0.33 -1.18 -6.76
CA THR A 65 0.46 -2.46 -6.06
C THR A 65 1.91 -2.75 -5.74
N TYR A 66 2.19 -3.17 -4.51
CA TYR A 66 3.54 -3.49 -4.04
C TYR A 66 3.55 -4.78 -3.24
N ILE A 67 4.64 -5.54 -3.34
CA ILE A 67 4.93 -6.68 -2.48
C ILE A 67 6.07 -6.30 -1.56
N PHE A 68 5.90 -6.49 -0.26
CA PHE A 68 6.94 -6.35 0.76
C PHE A 68 7.30 -7.73 1.29
N CYS A 69 8.57 -8.13 1.21
CA CYS A 69 8.99 -9.44 1.68
C CYS A 69 9.21 -9.44 3.19
N SER A 70 8.37 -10.17 3.92
CA SER A 70 8.45 -10.30 5.38
C SER A 70 9.38 -11.43 5.84
N GLY A 71 9.99 -12.18 4.92
CA GLY A 71 10.92 -13.28 5.20
C GLY A 71 10.28 -14.65 5.07
N ASP A 72 11.12 -15.70 5.05
CA ASP A 72 10.72 -17.11 4.93
C ASP A 72 9.80 -17.41 3.74
N GLY A 73 9.96 -16.65 2.65
CA GLY A 73 9.11 -16.73 1.47
C GLY A 73 7.76 -16.05 1.60
N TYR A 74 7.38 -15.56 2.79
CA TYR A 74 6.14 -14.81 2.97
C TYR A 74 6.33 -13.33 2.65
N GLY A 75 5.31 -12.75 2.01
CA GLY A 75 5.27 -11.33 1.70
C GLY A 75 3.87 -10.74 1.85
N LEU A 76 3.84 -9.44 2.09
CA LEU A 76 2.62 -8.64 2.17
C LEU A 76 2.37 -7.97 0.83
N LEU A 77 1.22 -8.27 0.22
CA LEU A 77 0.70 -7.57 -0.94
C LEU A 77 -0.10 -6.35 -0.47
N TYR A 78 0.35 -5.16 -0.86
CA TYR A 78 -0.33 -3.90 -0.62
C TYR A 78 -1.06 -3.47 -1.88
N THR A 79 -2.35 -3.19 -1.74
CA THR A 79 -3.19 -2.59 -2.79
C THR A 79 -3.96 -1.40 -2.24
N CYS A 80 -4.56 -0.62 -3.14
CA CYS A 80 -5.44 0.48 -2.75
C CYS A 80 -6.65 -0.03 -1.97
N GLU A 81 -7.13 0.75 -0.99
CA GLU A 81 -8.36 0.44 -0.27
C GLU A 81 -9.52 0.13 -1.24
N LYS A 82 -10.22 -0.95 -0.93
CA LYS A 82 -11.46 -1.30 -1.60
C LYS A 82 -12.60 -0.40 -1.12
N LYS A 83 -12.83 0.69 -1.84
CA LYS A 83 -13.96 1.60 -1.63
C LYS A 83 -14.96 1.54 -2.79
N SER A 84 -16.22 1.82 -2.50
CA SER A 84 -17.24 2.05 -3.53
C SER A 84 -17.14 3.47 -4.07
N PRO A 85 -17.43 3.70 -5.37
CA PRO A 85 -17.59 5.06 -5.89
C PRO A 85 -18.81 5.74 -5.23
N PRO A 86 -18.90 7.09 -5.32
CA PRO A 86 -20.13 7.79 -4.94
C PRO A 86 -21.36 7.24 -5.66
N TYR A 87 -22.54 7.44 -5.06
CA TYR A 87 -23.80 6.98 -5.66
C TYR A 87 -24.02 7.59 -7.05
N GLY A 88 -24.45 6.77 -8.02
CA GLY A 88 -24.63 7.19 -9.41
C GLY A 88 -23.32 7.37 -10.19
N CYS A 89 -22.17 7.04 -9.60
CA CYS A 89 -20.88 7.20 -10.24
C CYS A 89 -20.13 5.86 -10.34
N ARG A 90 -19.13 5.84 -11.21
CA ARG A 90 -18.17 4.73 -11.36
C ARG A 90 -16.74 5.25 -11.35
N PHE A 91 -15.83 4.42 -10.84
CA PHE A 91 -14.41 4.68 -11.03
C PHE A 91 -13.97 4.30 -12.44
N ALA A 92 -13.20 5.17 -13.08
CA ALA A 92 -12.60 4.96 -14.39
C ALA A 92 -11.08 4.76 -14.23
N GLU A 93 -10.27 5.47 -15.03
CA GLU A 93 -8.81 5.39 -15.05
C GLU A 93 -8.14 5.88 -13.75
N TYR A 94 -6.94 5.36 -13.48
CA TYR A 94 -6.05 5.89 -12.43
C TYR A 94 -5.40 7.19 -12.92
N LEU A 95 -5.39 8.21 -12.07
CA LEU A 95 -4.88 9.54 -12.42
C LEU A 95 -3.36 9.64 -12.28
N LYS A 96 -2.78 8.95 -11.29
CA LYS A 96 -1.37 9.08 -10.90
C LYS A 96 -0.67 7.73 -10.85
N TRP A 97 -0.72 6.98 -11.97
CA TRP A 97 -0.28 5.58 -12.03
C TRP A 97 1.11 5.32 -11.44
N ASP A 98 2.07 6.23 -11.66
CA ASP A 98 3.47 6.08 -11.23
C ASP A 98 3.82 6.75 -9.90
N ASN A 99 2.90 7.49 -9.28
CA ASN A 99 3.16 8.11 -7.98
C ASN A 99 3.31 7.05 -6.88
N VAL A 100 3.78 7.48 -5.71
CA VAL A 100 3.84 6.62 -4.52
C VAL A 100 2.45 6.46 -3.90
N TYR A 101 2.28 5.40 -3.13
CA TYR A 101 1.08 5.25 -2.31
C TYR A 101 1.02 6.37 -1.25
N PRO A 102 -0.16 6.96 -0.94
CA PRO A 102 -1.50 6.62 -1.47
C PRO A 102 -1.89 7.37 -2.75
N GLU A 103 -1.07 8.30 -3.25
CA GLU A 103 -1.41 9.15 -4.39
C GLU A 103 -1.72 8.34 -5.65
N CYS A 104 -1.02 7.22 -5.86
CA CYS A 104 -1.30 6.34 -7.00
C CYS A 104 -2.66 5.62 -6.94
N CYS A 105 -3.41 5.72 -5.83
CA CYS A 105 -4.76 5.18 -5.70
C CYS A 105 -5.85 6.14 -6.22
N GLU A 106 -5.48 7.37 -6.60
CA GLU A 106 -6.44 8.32 -7.14
C GLU A 106 -6.97 7.83 -8.49
N ARG A 107 -8.30 7.79 -8.61
CA ARG A 107 -9.02 7.36 -9.81
C ARG A 107 -10.00 8.44 -10.21
N LYS A 108 -10.18 8.61 -11.52
CA LYS A 108 -11.24 9.45 -12.08
C LYS A 108 -12.60 8.89 -11.69
N VAL A 109 -13.51 9.77 -11.30
CA VAL A 109 -14.91 9.44 -11.03
C VAL A 109 -15.76 10.01 -12.16
N VAL A 110 -16.57 9.15 -12.77
CA VAL A 110 -17.52 9.52 -13.82
C VAL A 110 -18.91 9.26 -13.28
N CYS A 111 -19.78 10.26 -13.32
CA CYS A 111 -21.17 10.17 -12.89
C CYS A 111 -22.06 10.39 -14.10
N ASP A 112 -23.07 9.53 -14.24
CA ASP A 112 -24.05 9.56 -15.34
C ASP A 112 -25.39 10.08 -14.82
#